data_AF-A0AAU7KFU8-F1
#
_entry.id   AF-A0AAU7KFU8-F1
#
_cell.length_a   1.000
_cell.length_b   1.000
_cell.length_c   1.000
_cell.angle_alpha   90.00
_cell.angle_beta   90.00
_cell.angle_gamma   90.00
#
_symmetry.space_group_name_H-M   'P 1'
#
loop_
_entity.id
_entity.type
_entity.pdbx_description
1 polymer ?
#
loop_
_entity_poly.entity_id
_entity_poly.type
_entity_poly.pdbx_seq_one_letter_code
_entity_poly.pdbx_strand_id
1 'polypeptide(L)'
;MRNDEINRLVSSADEAWAQVTDAVPIDENWGMFSYGDAPAALGGGFGAFAWFEDRASMLKFIEEVLPFSPRGPDNRDPLPIMDAVSAVIKDIRNDSLSLEQGREKLNKELEGCSQIEWWGTFRELRGGISPYSRKLINKFRQHLTDDENINEISTGPISDNELAEFKDYLMTYGV
;
A
#
# COMPACT_ATOMS: atom_id res chain seq x y z
N MET A 1 -17.86 -20.30 -16.78
CA MET A 1 -16.51 -20.82 -16.44
C MET A 1 -15.52 -19.66 -16.24
N ARG A 2 -15.13 -18.89 -17.28
CA ARG A 2 -14.18 -17.77 -17.10
C ARG A 2 -14.67 -16.68 -16.12
N ASN A 3 -15.94 -16.29 -16.19
CA ASN A 3 -16.49 -15.29 -15.27
C ASN A 3 -16.59 -15.81 -13.83
N ASP A 4 -16.86 -17.10 -13.64
CA ASP A 4 -16.96 -17.72 -12.31
C ASP A 4 -15.60 -17.76 -11.62
N GLU A 5 -14.54 -18.03 -12.39
CA GLU A 5 -13.16 -17.99 -11.93
C GLU A 5 -12.72 -16.57 -11.53
N ILE A 6 -12.98 -15.57 -12.37
CA ILE A 6 -12.67 -14.16 -12.06
C ILE A 6 -13.41 -13.72 -10.80
N ASN A 7 -14.70 -14.04 -10.66
CA ASN A 7 -15.47 -13.69 -9.46
C ASN A 7 -14.87 -14.34 -8.20
N ARG A 8 -14.41 -15.60 -8.30
CA ARG A 8 -13.74 -16.28 -7.19
C ARG A 8 -12.43 -15.58 -6.80
N LEU A 9 -11.65 -15.14 -7.78
CA LEU A 9 -10.40 -14.41 -7.54
C LEU A 9 -10.65 -13.05 -6.88
N VAL A 10 -11.67 -12.31 -7.34
CA VAL A 10 -12.08 -11.04 -6.72
C VAL A 10 -12.50 -11.24 -5.27
N SER A 11 -13.37 -12.22 -4.99
CA SER A 11 -13.77 -12.51 -3.60
C SER A 11 -12.58 -12.92 -2.72
N SER A 12 -11.66 -13.72 -3.25
CA SER A 12 -10.44 -14.10 -2.54
C SER A 12 -9.51 -12.91 -2.28
N ALA A 13 -9.46 -11.95 -3.21
CA ALA A 13 -8.67 -10.73 -3.07
C ALA A 13 -9.24 -9.81 -1.99
N ASP A 14 -10.56 -9.65 -1.92
CA ASP A 14 -11.23 -8.87 -0.88
C ASP A 14 -11.02 -9.47 0.53
N GLU A 15 -11.10 -10.81 0.65
CA GLU A 15 -10.78 -11.51 1.89
C GLU A 15 -9.30 -11.35 2.30
N ALA A 16 -8.38 -11.38 1.34
CA ALA A 16 -6.96 -11.17 1.60
C ALA A 16 -6.66 -9.75 2.07
N TRP A 17 -7.33 -8.75 1.49
CA TRP A 17 -7.24 -7.36 1.92
C TRP A 17 -7.60 -7.19 3.39
N ALA A 18 -8.74 -7.74 3.82
CA ALA A 18 -9.20 -7.64 5.20
C ALA A 18 -8.18 -8.23 6.20
N GLN A 19 -7.44 -9.28 5.82
CA GLN A 19 -6.45 -9.90 6.71
C GLN A 19 -5.20 -9.05 6.94
N VAL A 20 -4.78 -8.27 5.94
CA VAL A 20 -3.51 -7.54 5.98
C VAL A 20 -3.66 -6.10 6.47
N THR A 21 -4.87 -5.55 6.42
CA THR A 21 -5.18 -4.19 6.90
C THR A 21 -5.31 -4.11 8.41
N ASP A 22 -5.68 -5.22 9.06
CA ASP A 22 -5.87 -5.28 10.52
C ASP A 22 -4.56 -5.58 11.29
N ALA A 23 -3.47 -5.84 10.57
CA ALA A 23 -2.19 -6.19 11.15
C ALA A 23 -1.48 -4.96 11.76
N VAL A 24 -1.10 -5.06 13.03
CA VAL A 24 -0.29 -4.04 13.71
C VAL A 24 1.20 -4.30 13.44
N PRO A 25 1.93 -3.39 12.77
CA PRO A 25 3.30 -3.65 12.35
C PRO A 25 4.30 -3.63 13.51
N ILE A 26 5.36 -4.42 13.37
CA ILE A 26 6.64 -4.30 14.08
C ILE A 26 7.74 -3.86 13.11
N ASP A 27 8.89 -3.43 13.63
CA ASP A 27 9.97 -2.78 12.87
C ASP A 27 10.40 -3.55 11.61
N GLU A 28 10.46 -4.88 11.71
CA GLU A 28 10.92 -5.77 10.65
C GLU A 28 9.85 -6.09 9.60
N ASN A 29 8.57 -5.83 9.90
CA ASN A 29 7.50 -6.10 8.94
C ASN A 29 7.66 -5.23 7.70
N TRP A 30 7.35 -5.85 6.57
CA TRP A 30 7.21 -5.16 5.31
C TRP A 30 5.78 -4.66 5.18
N GLY A 31 5.60 -3.52 4.54
CA GLY A 31 4.29 -2.99 4.25
C GLY A 31 4.24 -2.27 2.92
N MET A 32 3.02 -2.01 2.50
CA MET A 32 2.74 -1.09 1.40
C MET A 32 1.59 -0.18 1.78
N PHE A 33 1.62 1.02 1.21
CA PHE A 33 0.44 1.88 1.12
C PHE A 33 -0.07 1.83 -0.31
N SER A 34 -1.33 1.41 -0.45
CA SER A 34 -2.02 1.44 -1.74
C SER A 34 -3.17 2.42 -1.71
N TYR A 35 -3.48 3.02 -2.84
CA TYR A 35 -4.65 3.88 -3.03
C TYR A 35 -5.41 3.42 -4.28
N GLY A 36 -6.73 3.24 -4.14
CA GLY A 36 -7.58 2.89 -5.27
C GLY A 36 -7.73 4.05 -6.25
N ASP A 37 -7.38 3.88 -7.52
CA ASP A 37 -7.50 4.94 -8.54
C ASP A 37 -8.93 5.06 -9.10
N ALA A 38 -9.93 4.99 -8.22
CA ALA A 38 -11.33 5.12 -8.60
C ALA A 38 -11.68 6.60 -8.86
N PRO A 39 -12.46 6.91 -9.92
CA PRO A 39 -12.90 8.28 -10.19
C PRO A 39 -13.60 8.91 -8.99
N ALA A 40 -13.35 10.20 -8.73
CA ALA A 40 -13.93 10.94 -7.60
C ALA A 40 -15.47 10.85 -7.51
N ALA A 41 -16.15 10.68 -8.65
CA ALA A 41 -17.59 10.51 -8.73
C ALA A 41 -18.11 9.22 -8.05
N LEU A 42 -17.23 8.25 -7.76
CA LEU A 42 -17.56 6.98 -7.10
C LEU A 42 -17.14 6.95 -5.61
N GLY A 43 -16.82 8.09 -5.02
CA GLY A 43 -16.45 8.21 -3.61
C GLY A 43 -14.97 8.51 -3.34
N GLY A 44 -14.16 8.67 -4.40
CA GLY A 44 -12.72 8.84 -4.28
C GLY A 44 -12.03 7.51 -3.93
N GLY A 45 -10.73 7.41 -4.23
CA GLY A 45 -9.96 6.25 -3.83
C GLY A 45 -9.86 6.14 -2.32
N PHE A 46 -9.91 4.91 -1.81
CA PHE A 46 -9.56 4.62 -0.44
C PHE A 46 -8.08 4.22 -0.39
N GLY A 47 -7.31 4.91 0.46
CA GLY A 47 -5.94 4.55 0.79
C GLY A 47 -5.91 3.57 1.96
N ALA A 48 -5.01 2.59 1.93
CA ALA A 48 -4.84 1.67 3.05
C ALA A 48 -3.39 1.19 3.16
N PHE A 49 -2.93 1.02 4.40
CA PHE A 49 -1.73 0.25 4.71
C PHE A 49 -2.06 -1.24 4.76
N ALA A 50 -1.16 -2.05 4.22
CA ALA A 50 -1.12 -3.50 4.41
C ALA A 50 0.26 -3.89 4.95
N TRP A 51 0.27 -4.75 5.96
CA TRP A 51 1.49 -5.21 6.62
C TRP A 51 1.68 -6.72 6.48
N PHE A 52 2.94 -7.12 6.33
CA PHE A 52 3.38 -8.46 5.97
C PHE A 52 4.59 -8.87 6.81
N GLU A 53 4.71 -10.17 7.07
CA GLU A 53 5.84 -10.73 7.80
C GLU A 53 7.17 -10.40 7.09
N ASP A 54 7.20 -10.51 5.77
CA ASP A 54 8.40 -10.30 4.96
C ASP A 54 8.12 -9.72 3.56
N ARG A 55 9.21 -9.36 2.86
CA ARG A 55 9.17 -8.83 1.49
C ARG A 55 8.53 -9.81 0.51
N ALA A 56 8.75 -11.11 0.68
CA ALA A 56 8.25 -12.12 -0.26
C ALA A 56 6.73 -12.21 -0.21
N SER A 57 6.17 -12.16 1.00
CA SER A 57 4.73 -12.16 1.28
C SER A 57 4.06 -10.91 0.73
N MET A 58 4.65 -9.73 0.91
CA MET A 58 4.18 -8.48 0.30
C MET A 58 4.16 -8.57 -1.24
N LEU A 59 5.25 -9.03 -1.86
CA LEU A 59 5.31 -9.16 -3.34
C LEU A 59 4.32 -10.18 -3.88
N LYS A 60 4.10 -11.29 -3.15
CA LYS A 60 3.08 -12.28 -3.48
C LYS A 60 1.67 -11.68 -3.41
N PHE A 61 1.38 -10.91 -2.36
CA PHE A 61 0.11 -10.22 -2.23
C PHE A 61 -0.13 -9.26 -3.41
N ILE A 62 0.89 -8.49 -3.80
CA ILE A 62 0.79 -7.58 -4.94
C ILE A 62 0.43 -8.33 -6.23
N GLU A 63 1.06 -9.47 -6.46
CA GLU A 63 0.84 -10.33 -7.63
C GLU A 63 -0.57 -10.95 -7.66
N GLU A 64 -1.05 -11.43 -6.51
CA GLU A 64 -2.28 -12.22 -6.42
C GLU A 64 -3.53 -11.40 -6.11
N VAL A 65 -3.39 -10.17 -5.57
CA VAL A 65 -4.53 -9.40 -5.03
C VAL A 65 -4.79 -8.10 -5.80
N LEU A 66 -3.76 -7.28 -6.06
CA LEU A 66 -3.99 -5.94 -6.66
C LEU A 66 -4.63 -5.95 -8.06
N PRO A 67 -4.40 -6.94 -8.93
CA PRO A 67 -5.12 -7.03 -10.21
C PRO A 67 -6.64 -7.24 -10.06
N PHE A 68 -7.09 -7.66 -8.89
CA PHE A 68 -8.48 -8.08 -8.65
C PHE A 68 -9.22 -7.19 -7.64
N SER A 69 -8.52 -6.41 -6.82
CA SER A 69 -9.15 -5.56 -5.78
C SER A 69 -8.46 -4.20 -5.60
N PRO A 70 -9.20 -3.07 -5.76
CA PRO A 70 -10.61 -3.02 -6.16
C PRO A 70 -10.77 -3.49 -7.60
N ARG A 71 -11.98 -3.97 -7.94
CA ARG A 71 -12.27 -4.35 -9.32
C ARG A 71 -12.09 -3.13 -10.23
N GLY A 72 -11.16 -3.24 -11.16
CA GLY A 72 -10.93 -2.22 -12.17
C GLY A 72 -12.16 -2.01 -13.08
N PRO A 73 -12.10 -1.05 -14.02
CA PRO A 73 -13.20 -0.76 -14.93
C PRO A 73 -13.71 -2.01 -15.65
N ASP A 74 -15.03 -2.14 -15.84
CA ASP A 74 -15.68 -3.31 -16.45
C ASP A 74 -15.15 -3.69 -17.85
N ASN A 75 -14.44 -2.78 -18.52
CA ASN A 75 -13.85 -2.99 -19.83
C ASN A 75 -12.40 -3.53 -19.82
N ARG A 76 -11.78 -3.73 -18.65
CA ARG A 76 -10.45 -4.34 -18.53
C ARG A 76 -10.56 -5.78 -18.01
N ASP A 77 -9.92 -6.71 -18.71
CA ASP A 77 -9.78 -8.10 -18.26
C ASP A 77 -8.66 -8.17 -17.22
N PRO A 78 -8.92 -8.64 -15.98
CA PRO A 78 -7.91 -8.71 -14.93
C PRO A 78 -6.84 -9.77 -15.19
N LEU A 79 -7.08 -10.78 -16.06
CA LEU A 79 -6.11 -11.85 -16.29
C LEU A 79 -4.84 -11.35 -17.03
N PRO A 80 -4.93 -10.57 -18.12
CA PRO A 80 -3.75 -9.91 -18.70
C PRO A 80 -3.02 -8.97 -17.73
N ILE A 81 -3.74 -8.30 -16.83
CA ILE A 81 -3.14 -7.42 -15.82
C ILE A 81 -2.32 -8.28 -14.84
N MET A 82 -2.89 -9.38 -14.35
CA MET A 82 -2.19 -10.33 -13.49
C MET A 82 -0.91 -10.87 -14.15
N ASP A 83 -0.96 -11.24 -15.44
CA ASP A 83 0.23 -11.72 -16.16
C ASP A 83 1.33 -10.63 -16.24
N ALA A 84 0.95 -9.38 -16.52
CA ALA A 84 1.88 -8.25 -16.59
C ALA A 84 2.49 -7.93 -15.22
N VAL A 85 1.67 -7.89 -14.16
CA VAL A 85 2.10 -7.69 -12.78
C VAL A 85 3.07 -8.81 -12.36
N SER A 86 2.73 -10.07 -12.65
CA SER A 86 3.57 -11.24 -12.34
C SER A 86 4.95 -11.13 -12.99
N ALA A 87 5.02 -10.63 -14.23
CA ALA A 87 6.29 -10.39 -14.92
C ALA A 87 7.15 -9.33 -14.20
N VAL A 88 6.55 -8.22 -13.78
CA VAL A 88 7.26 -7.17 -13.03
C VAL A 88 7.73 -7.67 -11.66
N ILE A 89 6.88 -8.42 -10.94
CA ILE A 89 7.23 -9.02 -9.65
C ILE A 89 8.38 -10.01 -9.79
N LYS A 90 8.39 -10.82 -10.86
CA LYS A 90 9.50 -11.72 -11.18
C LYS A 90 10.82 -10.95 -11.36
N ASP A 91 10.81 -9.83 -12.08
CA ASP A 91 12.00 -9.00 -12.25
C ASP A 91 12.48 -8.38 -10.94
N ILE A 92 11.56 -7.97 -10.05
CA ILE A 92 11.86 -7.47 -8.70
C ILE A 92 12.45 -8.57 -7.79
N ARG A 93 11.95 -9.81 -7.90
CA ARG A 93 12.46 -10.97 -7.15
C ARG A 93 13.86 -11.39 -7.60
N ASN A 94 14.15 -11.23 -8.89
CA ASN A 94 15.46 -11.54 -9.49
C ASN A 94 16.44 -10.37 -9.42
N ASP A 95 16.12 -9.31 -8.68
CA ASP A 95 16.91 -8.08 -8.56
C ASP A 95 17.26 -7.42 -9.91
N SER A 96 16.49 -7.72 -10.96
CA SER A 96 16.61 -7.11 -12.29
C SER A 96 15.95 -5.74 -12.36
N LEU A 97 15.05 -5.45 -11.40
CA LEU A 97 14.52 -4.13 -11.12
C LEU A 97 14.72 -3.79 -9.65
N SER A 98 15.11 -2.54 -9.39
CA SER A 98 15.00 -2.01 -8.03
C SER A 98 13.53 -1.94 -7.61
N LEU A 99 13.27 -1.84 -6.30
CA LEU A 99 11.92 -1.60 -5.82
C LEU A 99 11.32 -0.37 -6.50
N GLU A 100 11.95 0.80 -6.44
CA GLU A 100 11.33 2.00 -7.02
C GLU A 100 10.99 1.87 -8.53
N GLN A 101 11.88 1.28 -9.33
CA GLN A 101 11.59 0.98 -10.75
C GLN A 101 10.44 -0.02 -10.92
N GLY A 102 10.39 -1.03 -10.05
CA GLY A 102 9.30 -1.99 -9.96
C GLY A 102 7.96 -1.31 -9.65
N ARG A 103 7.93 -0.40 -8.67
CA ARG A 103 6.73 0.35 -8.26
C ARG A 103 6.16 1.17 -9.43
N GLU A 104 7.01 1.90 -10.13
CA GLU A 104 6.61 2.70 -11.30
C GLU A 104 6.04 1.84 -12.43
N LYS A 105 6.61 0.66 -12.68
CA LYS A 105 6.08 -0.29 -13.67
C LYS A 105 4.76 -0.90 -13.21
N LEU A 106 4.68 -1.38 -11.97
CA LEU A 106 3.46 -1.94 -11.39
C LEU A 106 2.29 -0.97 -11.49
N ASN A 107 2.49 0.31 -11.13
CA ASN A 107 1.42 1.31 -11.18
C ASN A 107 0.92 1.61 -12.59
N LYS A 108 1.73 1.38 -13.64
CA LYS A 108 1.27 1.48 -15.04
C LYS A 108 0.36 0.32 -15.40
N GLU A 109 0.73 -0.90 -15.01
CA GLU A 109 -0.10 -2.09 -15.26
C GLU A 109 -1.38 -2.08 -14.42
N LEU A 110 -1.31 -1.53 -13.20
CA LEU A 110 -2.41 -1.40 -12.24
C LEU A 110 -3.25 -0.11 -12.43
N GLU A 111 -3.13 0.59 -13.55
CA GLU A 111 -3.95 1.78 -13.82
C GLU A 111 -5.45 1.43 -13.76
N GLY A 112 -6.22 2.22 -13.00
CA GLY A 112 -7.63 1.95 -12.71
C GLY A 112 -7.88 0.86 -11.66
N CYS A 113 -6.83 0.31 -11.05
CA CYS A 113 -6.89 -0.60 -9.89
C CYS A 113 -6.26 0.10 -8.66
N SER A 114 -5.75 -0.68 -7.71
CA SER A 114 -4.95 -0.15 -6.58
C SER A 114 -3.52 0.17 -7.03
N GLN A 115 -3.10 1.42 -6.84
CA GLN A 115 -1.73 1.86 -7.08
C GLN A 115 -0.93 1.93 -5.78
N ILE A 116 0.38 1.70 -5.85
CA ILE A 116 1.30 1.69 -4.71
C ILE A 116 1.99 3.05 -4.59
N GLU A 117 1.73 3.78 -3.50
CA GLU A 117 2.43 5.05 -3.20
C GLU A 117 3.71 4.82 -2.38
N TRP A 118 3.69 3.81 -1.51
CA TRP A 118 4.83 3.46 -0.67
C TRP A 118 4.92 1.96 -0.44
N TRP A 119 6.14 1.47 -0.23
CA TRP A 119 6.45 0.16 0.33
C TRP A 119 7.82 0.16 0.99
N GLY A 120 8.02 -0.76 1.92
CA GLY A 120 9.25 -0.86 2.69
C GLY A 120 9.00 -1.46 4.06
N THR A 121 9.99 -1.36 4.93
CA THR A 121 9.84 -1.81 6.31
C THR A 121 9.17 -0.75 7.18
N PHE A 122 8.49 -1.18 8.25
CA PHE A 122 7.94 -0.24 9.23
C PHE A 122 9.05 0.60 9.89
N ARG A 123 10.24 0.03 10.09
CA ARG A 123 11.42 0.78 10.55
C ARG A 123 11.79 1.93 9.61
N GLU A 124 11.76 1.72 8.30
CA GLU A 124 12.04 2.78 7.32
C GLU A 124 10.95 3.85 7.33
N LEU A 125 9.68 3.43 7.49
CA LEU A 125 8.54 4.35 7.59
C LEU A 125 8.68 5.26 8.81
N ARG A 126 8.90 4.69 10.00
CA ARG A 126 9.09 5.46 11.25
C ARG A 126 10.37 6.31 11.22
N GLY A 127 11.37 5.88 10.45
CA GLY A 127 12.64 6.56 10.27
C GLY A 127 12.56 7.81 9.38
N GLY A 128 11.47 8.00 8.63
CA GLY A 128 11.37 9.12 7.70
C GLY A 128 12.37 9.03 6.54
N ILE A 129 12.75 7.82 6.13
CA ILE A 129 13.82 7.62 5.14
C ILE A 129 13.38 8.10 3.75
N SER A 130 12.16 7.78 3.35
CA SER A 130 11.58 8.20 2.06
C SER A 130 10.83 9.54 2.16
N PRO A 131 10.66 10.28 1.04
CA PRO A 131 9.80 11.46 1.00
C PRO A 131 8.37 11.21 1.50
N TYR A 132 7.80 10.05 1.13
CA TYR A 132 6.50 9.62 1.62
C TYR A 132 6.48 9.46 3.15
N SER A 133 7.46 8.76 3.70
CA SER A 133 7.58 8.53 5.15
C SER A 133 7.65 9.85 5.94
N ARG A 134 8.42 10.83 5.45
CA ARG A 134 8.49 12.17 6.08
C ARG A 134 7.16 12.91 6.03
N LYS A 135 6.47 12.87 4.88
CA LYS A 135 5.14 13.46 4.73
C LYS A 135 4.15 12.86 5.72
N LEU A 136 4.17 11.53 5.88
CA LEU A 136 3.28 10.82 6.79
C LEU A 136 3.57 11.14 8.27
N ILE A 137 4.85 11.15 8.67
CA ILE A 137 5.26 11.55 10.03
C ILE A 137 4.79 12.97 10.36
N ASN A 138 4.94 13.90 9.41
CA ASN A 138 4.49 15.27 9.60
C ASN A 138 2.97 15.35 9.75
N LYS A 139 2.20 14.61 8.93
CA LYS A 139 0.73 14.54 9.06
C LYS A 139 0.30 13.98 10.42
N PHE A 140 0.95 12.93 10.89
CA PHE A 140 0.69 12.36 12.23
C PHE A 140 0.90 13.41 13.33
N ARG A 141 2.04 14.12 13.30
CA ARG A 141 2.33 15.14 14.32
C ARG A 141 1.38 16.34 14.25
N GLN A 142 0.98 16.76 13.05
CA GLN A 142 -0.07 17.77 12.86
C GLN A 142 -1.39 17.32 13.49
N HIS A 143 -1.75 16.05 13.31
CA HIS A 143 -2.98 15.48 13.87
C HIS A 143 -3.00 15.50 15.41
N LEU A 144 -1.86 15.29 16.07
CA LEU A 144 -1.78 15.35 17.54
C LEU A 144 -1.94 16.76 18.11
N THR A 145 -1.63 17.79 17.33
CA THR A 145 -1.49 19.15 17.86
C THR A 145 -2.75 20.01 17.76
N ASP A 146 -3.78 19.59 17.02
CA ASP A 146 -5.02 20.35 16.72
C ASP A 146 -4.80 21.81 16.22
N ASP A 147 -3.56 22.21 15.96
CA ASP A 147 -3.15 23.58 15.66
C ASP A 147 -2.62 23.65 14.22
N GLU A 148 -3.42 24.27 13.35
CA GLU A 148 -3.08 24.50 11.94
C GLU A 148 -1.87 25.44 11.74
N ASN A 149 -1.35 26.07 12.81
CA ASN A 149 -0.30 27.10 12.75
C ASN A 149 1.09 26.68 13.27
N ILE A 150 1.40 25.38 13.37
CA ILE A 150 2.73 24.97 13.84
C ILE A 150 3.78 25.11 12.75
N ASN A 151 4.54 26.21 12.82
CA ASN A 151 5.72 26.48 12.00
C ASN A 151 6.96 25.63 12.39
N GLU A 152 6.87 24.81 13.46
CA GLU A 152 7.93 23.88 13.89
C GLU A 152 7.36 22.47 14.14
N ILE A 153 6.85 21.82 13.10
CA ILE A 153 6.56 20.38 13.18
C ILE A 153 7.91 19.68 13.25
N SER A 154 8.15 18.95 14.35
CA SER A 154 9.31 18.06 14.46
C SER A 154 9.40 17.18 13.22
N THR A 155 10.53 17.24 12.50
CA THR A 155 10.76 16.50 11.25
C THR A 155 11.57 15.22 11.46
N GLY A 156 11.86 14.88 12.72
CA GLY A 156 12.66 13.70 13.07
C GLY A 156 11.90 12.37 12.94
N PRO A 157 12.59 11.23 13.09
CA PRO A 157 11.95 9.92 13.22
C PRO A 157 10.88 9.90 14.32
N ILE A 158 9.94 8.95 14.22
CA ILE A 158 9.03 8.61 15.32
C ILE A 158 9.84 7.96 16.45
N SER A 159 9.74 8.54 17.63
CA SER A 159 10.36 8.00 18.85
C SER A 159 9.54 6.85 19.45
N ASP A 160 10.16 6.08 20.34
CA ASP A 160 9.46 4.97 21.02
C ASP A 160 8.26 5.44 21.85
N ASN A 161 8.30 6.68 22.34
CA ASN A 161 7.19 7.29 23.10
C ASN A 161 6.00 7.64 22.21
N GLU A 162 6.23 7.96 20.93
CA GLU A 162 5.19 8.27 19.94
C GLU A 162 4.66 7.00 19.25
N LEU A 163 5.31 5.84 19.45
CA LEU A 163 5.11 4.66 18.62
C LEU A 163 3.69 4.09 18.69
N ALA A 164 3.09 4.08 19.88
CA ALA A 164 1.73 3.55 20.06
C ALA A 164 0.70 4.42 19.33
N GLU A 165 0.78 5.74 19.50
CA GLU A 165 -0.09 6.72 18.84
C GLU A 165 0.13 6.73 17.33
N PHE A 166 1.38 6.59 16.87
CA PHE A 166 1.68 6.52 15.45
C PHE A 166 1.05 5.27 14.80
N LYS A 167 1.11 4.11 15.46
CA LYS A 167 0.45 2.90 14.97
C LYS A 167 -1.07 3.09 14.92
N ASP A 168 -1.67 3.64 15.96
CA ASP A 168 -3.10 3.93 16.00
C ASP A 168 -3.52 4.89 14.87
N TYR A 169 -2.70 5.92 14.63
CA TYR A 169 -2.88 6.85 13.52
C TYR A 169 -2.84 6.15 12.16
N LEU A 170 -1.91 5.23 11.92
CA LEU A 170 -1.86 4.47 10.67
C LEU A 170 -3.10 3.59 10.45
N MET A 171 -3.63 3.00 11.51
CA MET A 171 -4.81 2.13 11.44
C MET A 171 -6.12 2.93 11.26
N THR A 172 -6.17 4.13 11.83
CA THR A 172 -7.39 4.97 11.83
C THR A 172 -7.43 5.94 10.64
N TYR A 173 -6.30 6.54 10.32
CA TYR A 173 -6.15 7.65 9.38
C TYR A 173 -5.10 7.37 8.30
N GLY A 174 -4.66 6.12 8.13
CA GLY A 174 -3.84 5.69 7.00
C GLY A 174 -4.62 5.73 5.70
N VAL A 175 -5.15 6.90 5.36
CA VAL A 175 -6.02 7.26 4.23
C VAL A 175 -5.49 8.53 3.58
#